data_AF-A0A959YY47-F1
#
_entry.id   AF-A0A959YY47-F1
#
_cell.length_a   1.000
_cell.length_b   1.000
_cell.length_c   1.000
_cell.angle_alpha   90.00
_cell.angle_beta   90.00
_cell.angle_gamma   90.00
#
_symmetry.space_group_name_H-M   'P 1'
#
loop_
_entity.id
_entity.type
_entity.pdbx_description
1 polymer ?
#
loop_
_entity_poly.entity_id
_entity_poly.type
_entity_poly.pdbx_seq_one_letter_code
_entity_poly.pdbx_strand_id
1 'polypeptide(L)'
;SDPVPVDAIPDIGENQQIVFSNWAGRSPQDIEDQVTYPLTTALLGIPGVKSIRSTSMFGFSSIYVLFDEDVEFYWSRSRILEKINALPSGLLPEGV
;
A
#
# COMPACT_ATOMS: atom_id res chain seq x y z
N SER A 1 11.33 31.75 23.36
CA SER A 1 11.07 30.40 23.89
C SER A 1 10.22 29.70 22.86
N ASP A 2 10.84 28.92 21.97
CA ASP A 2 10.12 28.04 21.05
C ASP A 2 9.56 26.88 21.86
N PRO A 3 8.24 26.74 22.02
CA PRO A 3 7.69 25.57 22.68
C PRO A 3 7.90 24.38 21.76
N VAL A 4 8.73 23.44 22.18
CA VAL A 4 8.74 22.09 21.60
C VAL A 4 7.32 21.55 21.81
N PRO A 5 6.60 21.14 20.76
CA PRO A 5 5.32 20.47 20.94
C PRO A 5 5.61 19.18 21.71
N VAL A 6 5.30 19.15 23.00
CA VAL A 6 5.16 17.89 23.73
C VAL A 6 3.84 17.31 23.25
N ASP A 7 3.92 16.52 22.19
CA ASP A 7 2.89 15.52 21.95
C ASP A 7 3.17 14.37 22.92
N ALA A 8 2.25 14.16 23.86
CA ALA A 8 2.36 13.16 24.91
C ALA A 8 1.94 11.77 24.43
N ILE A 9 1.50 11.65 23.17
CA ILE A 9 1.18 10.37 22.55
C ILE A 9 2.42 9.92 21.77
N PRO A 10 3.18 8.93 22.26
CA PRO A 10 4.26 8.35 21.48
C PRO A 10 3.67 7.73 20.20
N ASP A 11 4.40 7.84 19.09
CA ASP A 11 4.04 7.13 17.87
C ASP A 11 4.25 5.63 18.10
N ILE A 12 3.15 4.94 18.38
CA ILE A 12 3.08 3.50 18.66
C ILE A 12 2.46 2.73 17.48
N GLY A 13 2.18 3.42 16.37
CA GLY A 13 1.57 2.80 15.20
C GLY A 13 2.58 1.94 14.44
N GLU A 14 2.13 0.82 13.86
CA GLU A 14 2.94 0.13 12.85
C GLU A 14 3.18 1.10 11.68
N ASN A 15 4.43 1.20 11.20
CA ASN A 15 4.76 1.96 10.00
C ASN A 15 4.11 1.29 8.78
N GLN A 16 2.91 1.74 8.44
CA GLN A 16 2.08 1.13 7.43
C GLN A 16 1.63 2.14 6.39
N GLN A 17 1.58 1.68 5.14
CA GLN A 17 1.02 2.41 4.01
C GLN A 17 -0.13 1.59 3.43
N ILE A 18 -1.22 2.27 3.07
CA ILE A 18 -2.40 1.61 2.48
C ILE A 18 -2.48 1.98 1.01
N VAL A 19 -2.50 0.96 0.16
CA VAL A 19 -2.83 1.08 -1.26
C VAL A 19 -4.26 0.59 -1.43
N PHE A 20 -5.15 1.51 -1.79
CA PHE A 20 -6.55 1.23 -2.02
C PHE A 20 -6.86 1.36 -3.50
N SER A 21 -7.57 0.37 -4.06
CA SER A 21 -7.93 0.33 -5.48
C SER A 21 -9.40 -0.02 -5.62
N ASN A 22 -10.09 0.67 -6.52
CA ASN A 22 -11.53 0.50 -6.75
C ASN A 22 -11.76 -0.03 -8.16
N TRP A 23 -12.55 -1.08 -8.30
CA TRP A 23 -12.97 -1.63 -9.59
C TRP A 23 -14.40 -2.14 -9.50
N ALA A 24 -15.34 -1.19 -9.57
CA ALA A 24 -16.74 -1.42 -9.25
C ALA A 24 -17.40 -2.54 -10.09
N GLY A 25 -18.31 -3.28 -9.46
CA GLY A 25 -19.11 -4.32 -10.13
C GLY A 25 -18.38 -5.67 -10.31
N ARG A 26 -17.19 -5.83 -9.73
CA ARG A 26 -16.38 -7.04 -9.85
C ARG A 26 -16.43 -7.92 -8.61
N SER A 27 -16.39 -9.22 -8.84
CA SER A 27 -16.41 -10.19 -7.75
C SER A 27 -15.12 -10.11 -6.92
N PRO A 28 -15.13 -10.49 -5.62
CA PRO A 28 -13.92 -10.54 -4.81
C PRO A 28 -12.79 -11.37 -5.46
N GLN A 29 -13.13 -12.45 -6.17
CA GLN A 29 -12.16 -13.27 -6.90
C GLN A 29 -11.53 -12.50 -8.07
N ASP A 30 -12.33 -11.78 -8.87
CA ASP A 30 -11.81 -10.96 -9.97
C ASP A 30 -10.89 -9.84 -9.44
N ILE A 31 -11.27 -9.21 -8.33
CA ILE A 31 -10.42 -8.22 -7.65
C ILE A 31 -9.10 -8.86 -7.20
N GLU A 32 -9.16 -10.04 -6.58
CA GLU A 32 -7.97 -10.73 -6.12
C GLU A 32 -7.02 -11.03 -7.28
N ASP A 33 -7.52 -11.68 -8.33
CA ASP A 33 -6.69 -12.19 -9.42
C ASP A 33 -6.14 -11.08 -10.33
N GLN A 34 -6.91 -10.01 -10.55
CA GLN A 34 -6.57 -8.98 -11.54
C GLN A 34 -6.06 -7.67 -10.94
N VAL A 35 -6.27 -7.43 -9.64
CA VAL A 35 -5.84 -6.18 -8.98
C VAL A 35 -4.93 -6.49 -7.80
N THR A 36 -5.43 -7.21 -6.80
CA THR A 36 -4.73 -7.39 -5.53
C THR A 36 -3.45 -8.19 -5.68
N TYR A 37 -3.50 -9.34 -6.35
CA TYR A 37 -2.35 -10.22 -6.51
C TYR A 37 -1.22 -9.57 -7.34
N PRO A 38 -1.49 -8.96 -8.52
CA PRO A 38 -0.47 -8.23 -9.26
C PRO A 38 0.17 -7.08 -8.47
N LEU A 39 -0.65 -6.28 -7.77
CA LEU A 39 -0.14 -5.17 -6.96
C LEU A 39 0.68 -5.65 -5.76
N THR A 40 0.18 -6.65 -5.03
CA THR A 40 0.89 -7.22 -3.88
C THR A 40 2.24 -7.77 -4.30
N THR A 41 2.27 -8.54 -5.40
CA THR A 41 3.51 -9.08 -5.97
C THR A 41 4.50 -7.98 -6.37
N ALA A 42 4.02 -6.89 -6.98
CA ALA A 42 4.87 -5.76 -7.33
C ALA A 42 5.43 -5.05 -6.08
N LEU A 43 4.62 -4.86 -5.04
CA LEU A 43 4.99 -4.13 -3.83
C LEU A 43 5.96 -4.91 -2.93
N LEU A 44 5.99 -6.25 -3.00
CA LEU A 44 6.98 -7.08 -2.28
C LEU A 44 8.44 -6.69 -2.59
N GLY A 45 8.70 -6.11 -3.76
CA GLY A 45 10.05 -5.70 -4.17
C GLY A 45 10.53 -4.38 -3.57
N ILE A 46 9.73 -3.70 -2.74
CA ILE A 46 10.12 -2.43 -2.14
C ILE A 46 11.06 -2.69 -0.94
N PRO A 47 12.23 -2.03 -0.86
CA PRO A 47 13.13 -2.18 0.28
C PRO A 47 12.48 -1.74 1.59
N GLY A 48 12.72 -2.50 2.66
CA GLY A 48 12.19 -2.23 4.00
C GLY A 48 10.75 -2.69 4.22
N VAL A 49 10.13 -3.38 3.25
CA VAL A 49 8.83 -4.03 3.46
C VAL A 49 9.02 -5.24 4.38
N LYS A 50 8.38 -5.18 5.54
CA LYS A 50 8.34 -6.24 6.54
C LYS A 50 7.28 -7.30 6.22
N SER A 51 6.09 -6.86 5.84
CA SER A 51 5.01 -7.75 5.42
C SER A 51 3.96 -7.01 4.60
N ILE A 52 3.20 -7.76 3.80
CA ILE A 52 2.03 -7.23 3.10
C ILE A 52 0.81 -8.05 3.50
N ARG A 53 -0.28 -7.36 3.82
CA ARG A 53 -1.59 -7.94 4.09
C ARG A 53 -2.57 -7.33 3.09
N SER A 54 -3.41 -8.14 2.48
CA SER A 54 -4.38 -7.65 1.51
C SER A 54 -5.76 -8.22 1.76
N THR A 55 -6.78 -7.49 1.32
CA THR A 55 -8.16 -7.96 1.29
C THR A 55 -8.80 -7.53 -0.02
N SER A 56 -9.51 -8.48 -0.63
CA SER A 56 -10.29 -8.28 -1.84
C SER A 56 -11.76 -8.44 -1.49
N MET A 57 -12.55 -7.43 -1.82
CA MET A 57 -13.99 -7.39 -1.58
C MET A 57 -14.71 -7.02 -2.86
N PHE A 58 -16.04 -7.11 -2.86
CA PHE A 58 -16.83 -6.73 -4.04
C PHE A 58 -16.53 -5.29 -4.42
N GLY A 59 -15.96 -5.12 -5.61
CA GLY A 59 -15.65 -3.83 -6.19
C GLY A 59 -14.36 -3.14 -5.70
N PHE A 60 -13.58 -3.69 -4.75
CA PHE A 60 -12.36 -3.01 -4.29
C PHE A 60 -11.31 -3.92 -3.64
N SER A 61 -10.07 -3.45 -3.67
CA SER A 61 -8.90 -4.02 -3.00
C SER A 61 -8.35 -3.06 -1.96
N SER A 62 -7.89 -3.58 -0.82
CA SER A 62 -7.10 -2.84 0.15
C SER A 62 -5.85 -3.63 0.51
N ILE A 63 -4.67 -3.02 0.27
CA ILE A 63 -3.35 -3.60 0.50
C ILE A 63 -2.63 -2.76 1.55
N TYR A 64 -2.27 -3.41 2.65
CA TYR A 64 -1.51 -2.84 3.75
C TYR A 64 -0.05 -3.28 3.60
N VAL A 65 0.83 -2.32 3.36
CA VAL A 65 2.27 -2.53 3.26
C VAL A 65 2.89 -2.08 4.58
N LEU A 66 3.37 -3.04 5.36
CA LEU A 66 4.03 -2.78 6.64
C LEU A 66 5.54 -2.70 6.40
N PHE A 67 6.16 -1.66 6.92
CA PHE A 67 7.60 -1.43 6.83
C PHE A 67 8.29 -1.73 8.16
N ASP A 68 9.61 -1.93 8.10
CA ASP A 68 10.45 -1.95 9.30
C ASP A 68 10.42 -0.57 10.01
N GLU A 69 10.66 -0.58 11.32
CA GLU A 69 10.51 0.62 12.18
C GLU A 69 11.52 1.73 11.84
N ASP A 70 12.66 1.39 11.27
CA ASP A 70 13.72 2.32 10.87
C ASP A 70 13.46 2.99 9.51
N VAL A 71 12.43 2.55 8.79
CA VAL A 71 12.02 3.16 7.53
C VAL A 71 11.28 4.47 7.78
N GLU A 72 11.73 5.56 7.14
CA GLU A 72 11.04 6.85 7.25
C GLU A 72 9.68 6.82 6.51
N PHE A 73 8.64 7.36 7.14
CA PHE A 73 7.25 7.27 6.68
C PHE A 73 7.01 7.91 5.29
N TYR A 74 7.54 9.11 5.05
CA TYR A 74 7.38 9.77 3.74
C TYR A 74 8.24 9.14 2.65
N TRP A 75 9.40 8.60 3.03
CA TRP A 75 10.24 7.82 2.14
C TRP A 75 9.54 6.55 1.67
N SER A 76 8.90 5.79 2.57
CA SER A 76 8.18 4.56 2.21
C SER A 76 7.03 4.86 1.25
N ARG A 77 6.27 5.93 1.50
CA ARG A 77 5.25 6.43 0.58
C ARG A 77 5.82 6.76 -0.81
N SER A 78 6.97 7.41 -0.86
CA SER A 78 7.62 7.77 -2.13
C SER A 78 8.06 6.53 -2.90
N ARG A 79 8.59 5.50 -2.23
CA ARG A 79 8.96 4.22 -2.85
C ARG A 79 7.74 3.48 -3.42
N ILE A 80 6.61 3.48 -2.72
CA ILE A 80 5.35 2.90 -3.21
C ILE A 80 4.89 3.61 -4.47
N LEU A 81 4.85 4.94 -4.47
CA LEU A 81 4.44 5.71 -5.63
C LEU A 81 5.35 5.47 -6.84
N GLU A 82 6.67 5.41 -6.64
CA GLU A 82 7.61 5.06 -7.69
C GLU A 82 7.32 3.66 -8.25
N LYS A 83 7.09 2.67 -7.37
CA LYS A 83 6.80 1.31 -7.79
C LYS A 83 5.51 1.19 -8.58
N ILE A 84 4.45 1.89 -8.16
CA ILE A 84 3.16 1.94 -8.85
C ILE A 84 3.30 2.62 -10.22
N ASN A 85 4.02 3.74 -10.29
CA ASN A 85 4.25 4.45 -11.57
C ASN A 85 5.12 3.66 -12.55
N ALA A 86 5.94 2.74 -12.05
CA ALA A 86 6.80 1.87 -12.87
C ALA A 86 6.11 0.56 -13.30
N LEU A 87 4.83 0.34 -12.95
CA LEU A 87 4.12 -0.87 -13.36
C LEU A 87 3.95 -0.91 -14.89
N PRO A 88 4.06 -2.09 -15.52
CA PRO A 88 3.82 -2.24 -16.94
C PRO A 88 2.42 -1.75 -17.33
N SER A 89 2.33 -1.08 -18.47
CA SER A 89 1.03 -0.73 -19.05
C SER A 89 0.21 -2.00 -19.30
N GLY A 90 -1.05 -2.01 -18.84
CA GLY A 90 -1.94 -3.16 -18.94
C GLY A 90 -1.76 -4.23 -17.85
N LEU A 91 -0.91 -4.00 -16.84
CA LEU A 91 -0.86 -4.88 -15.66
C LEU A 91 -2.19 -4.89 -14.91
N LEU A 92 -2.82 -3.72 -14.78
CA LEU A 92 -4.13 -3.56 -14.15
C LEU A 92 -5.22 -3.40 -15.22
N PRO A 93 -6.44 -3.90 -14.96
CA PRO A 93 -7.60 -3.63 -15.81
C PRO A 93 -7.87 -2.14 -16.02
N GLU A 94 -8.56 -1.83 -17.11
CA GLU A 94 -9.05 -0.49 -17.34
C GLU A 94 -10.08 -0.07 -16.27
N GLY A 95 -9.94 1.15 -15.77
CA GLY A 95 -10.83 1.73 -14.76
C GLY A 95 -10.51 1.38 -13.30
N VAL A 96 -9.30 0.87 -13.05
CA VAL A 96 -8.71 0.69 -11.71
C VAL A 96 -7.97 1.95 -11.27
#